data_AF-A0A7V9G099-F1
#
_entry.id   AF-A0A7V9G099-F1
#
_cell.length_a   1.000
_cell.length_b   1.000
_cell.length_c   1.000
_cell.angle_alpha   90.00
_cell.angle_beta   90.00
_cell.angle_gamma   90.00
#
_symmetry.space_group_name_H-M   'P 1'
#
loop_
_entity.id
_entity.type
_entity.pdbx_description
1 polymer ?
#
loop_
_entity_poly.entity_id
_entity_poly.type
_entity_poly.pdbx_seq_one_letter_code
_entity_poly.pdbx_strand_id
1 'polypeptide(L)' 'AYERFMTPEQAREVLESVNGFHPLGRRGQPEDVVEAILFYASDRARWITGTTMPIDGGVLAGRNAPPATVAEPVAA' A
#
# COMPACT_ATOMS: atom_id res chain seq x y z
N ALA A 1 -7.59 -8.47 -10.46
CA ALA A 1 -8.04 -8.95 -9.13
C ALA A 1 -9.40 -8.37 -8.77
N TYR A 2 -9.56 -7.04 -8.73
CA TYR A 2 -10.85 -6.37 -8.47
C TYR A 2 -11.84 -6.48 -9.63
N GLU A 3 -11.35 -6.39 -10.87
CA GLU A 3 -12.16 -6.51 -12.11
C GLU A 3 -12.91 -7.83 -12.24
N ARG A 4 -12.55 -8.86 -11.46
CA ARG A 4 -13.28 -10.13 -11.40
C ARG A 4 -14.65 -9.99 -10.73
N PHE A 5 -14.83 -8.94 -9.92
CA PHE A 5 -16.00 -8.73 -9.07
C PHE A 5 -16.59 -7.32 -9.18
N MET A 6 -15.99 -6.44 -9.98
CA MET A 6 -16.31 -5.02 -10.08
C MET A 6 -16.10 -4.52 -11.51
N THR A 7 -16.78 -3.44 -11.90
CA THR A 7 -16.46 -2.74 -13.15
C THR A 7 -15.07 -2.07 -13.04
N PRO A 8 -14.42 -1.75 -14.18
CA PRO A 8 -13.14 -1.01 -14.17
C PRO A 8 -13.22 0.31 -13.40
N GLU A 9 -14.33 1.03 -13.52
CA GLU A 9 -14.57 2.29 -12.82
C GLU A 9 -14.67 2.09 -11.30
N GLN A 10 -15.43 1.09 -10.85
CA GLN A 10 -15.55 0.75 -9.43
C GLN A 10 -14.20 0.30 -8.86
N ALA A 11 -13.46 -0.51 -9.61
CA ALA A 11 -12.12 -0.94 -9.21
C ALA A 11 -11.17 0.26 -9.07
N ARG A 12 -11.23 1.23 -10.00
CA ARG A 12 -10.42 2.45 -9.92
C ARG A 12 -10.75 3.28 -8.67
N GLU A 13 -12.03 3.48 -8.38
CA GLU A 13 -12.48 4.23 -7.20
C GLU A 13 -12.00 3.60 -5.89
N VAL A 14 -12.14 2.28 -5.76
CA VAL A 14 -11.63 1.54 -4.60
C VAL A 14 -10.10 1.68 -4.49
N LEU A 15 -9.39 1.53 -5.61
CA LEU A 15 -7.92 1.65 -5.64
C LEU A 15 -7.41 3.08 -5.38
N GLU A 16 -8.24 4.10 -5.59
CA GLU A 16 -7.93 5.48 -5.22
C GLU A 16 -8.17 5.73 -3.73
N SER A 17 -9.23 5.14 -3.17
CA SER A 17 -9.55 5.27 -1.74
C SER A 17 -8.42 4.76 -0.81
N VAL A 18 -7.63 3.77 -1.27
CA VAL A 18 -6.53 3.22 -0.48
C VAL A 18 -5.27 4.09 -0.47
N ASN A 19 -5.18 5.12 -1.31
CA ASN A 19 -4.00 6.01 -1.33
C ASN A 19 -3.80 6.70 0.02
N GLY A 20 -4.88 7.18 0.65
CA GLY A 20 -4.84 7.82 1.96
C GLY A 20 -4.48 6.88 3.11
N PHE A 21 -4.43 5.56 2.89
CA PHE A 21 -3.95 4.62 3.90
C PHE A 21 -2.44 4.75 4.14
N HIS A 22 -1.70 5.06 3.08
CA HIS A 22 -0.25 5.06 3.08
C HIS A 22 0.22 6.50 3.33
N PRO A 23 1.08 6.77 4.33
CA PRO A 23 1.68 8.09 4.51
C PRO A 23 2.35 8.68 3.27
N LEU A 24 2.86 7.85 2.35
CA LEU A 24 3.37 8.29 1.04
C LEU A 24 2.29 8.82 0.07
N GLY A 25 1.01 8.73 0.42
CA GLY A 25 -0.10 9.29 -0.35
C GLY A 25 -0.45 8.53 -1.64
N ARG A 26 0.14 7.33 -1.82
CA ARG A 26 -0.13 6.46 -2.97
C ARG A 26 -0.15 5.01 -2.55
N ARG A 27 -0.91 4.19 -3.28
CA ARG A 27 -0.82 2.73 -3.18
C ARG A 27 0.56 2.23 -3.63
N GLY A 28 0.97 1.11 -3.05
CA GLY A 28 2.13 0.35 -3.51
C GLY A 28 1.93 -0.20 -4.93
N GLN A 29 3.02 -0.30 -5.67
CA GLN A 29 3.11 -0.97 -6.96
C GLN A 29 4.05 -2.17 -6.84
N PRO A 30 3.99 -3.16 -7.75
CA PRO A 30 4.93 -4.29 -7.74
C PRO A 30 6.40 -3.87 -7.68
N GLU A 31 6.74 -2.76 -8.35
CA GLU A 31 8.10 -2.21 -8.41
C GLU A 31 8.63 -1.80 -7.02
N ASP A 32 7.77 -1.33 -6.11
CA ASP A 32 8.18 -0.96 -4.75
C ASP A 32 8.73 -2.16 -3.96
N VAL A 33 8.18 -3.34 -4.21
CA VAL A 33 8.62 -4.60 -3.60
C VAL A 33 9.86 -5.13 -4.30
N VAL A 34 9.91 -5.05 -5.63
CA VAL A 34 11.07 -5.49 -6.42
C VAL A 34 12.33 -4.74 -6.04
N GLU A 35 12.28 -3.42 -5.94
CA GLU A 35 13.45 -2.61 -5.55
C GLU A 35 13.94 -2.95 -4.14
N ALA A 36 13.03 -3.22 -3.20
CA ALA A 36 13.39 -3.68 -1.86
C ALA A 36 14.09 -5.05 -1.90
N ILE A 37 13.57 -5.99 -2.69
CA ILE A 37 14.18 -7.32 -2.89
C ILE A 37 15.59 -7.17 -3.49
N LEU A 38 15.75 -6.35 -4.53
CA LEU A 38 17.04 -6.13 -5.18
C LEU A 38 18.06 -5.51 -4.21
N PHE A 39 17.64 -4.56 -3.37
CA PHE A 39 18.50 -4.03 -2.30
C PHE A 39 18.94 -5.13 -1.33
N TYR A 40 17.99 -5.93 -0.83
CA TYR A 40 18.27 -7.02 0.12
C TYR A 40 19.14 -8.14 -0.48
N ALA A 41 19.02 -8.39 -1.78
CA ALA A 41 19.85 -9.36 -2.49
C ALA A 41 21.26 -8.83 -2.83
N SER A 42 21.52 -7.54 -2.65
CA SER A 42 22.81 -6.92 -2.97
C SER A 42 23.81 -6.95 -1.80
N ASP A 43 25.09 -6.74 -2.10
CA ASP A 43 26.17 -6.61 -1.11
C ASP A 43 25.98 -5.44 -0.12
N ARG A 44 25.06 -4.51 -0.43
CA ARG A 44 24.73 -3.38 0.44
C ARG A 44 23.99 -3.81 1.70
N ALA A 45 23.31 -4.96 1.67
CA ALA A 45 22.55 -5.49 2.80
C ALA A 45 23.32 -6.57 3.60
N ARG A 46 24.62 -6.79 3.34
CA ARG A 46 25.40 -7.95 3.85
C ARG A 46 25.47 -8.13 5.38
N TRP A 47 25.08 -7.13 6.17
CA TRP A 47 25.06 -7.20 7.64
C TRP A 47 23.64 -7.09 8.22
N ILE A 48 22.62 -7.10 7.37
CA ILE A 48 21.21 -7.05 7.76
C ILE A 48 20.68 -8.49 7.81
N THR A 49 20.33 -8.96 9.00
CA THR A 49 19.76 -10.29 9.22
C THR A 49 18.80 -10.27 10.41
N GLY A 50 17.90 -11.26 10.48
CA GLY A 50 16.97 -11.44 11.59
C GLY A 50 15.90 -10.36 11.73
N THR A 51 15.59 -9.63 10.66
CA THR A 51 14.63 -8.53 10.67
C THR A 51 13.58 -8.67 9.57
N THR A 52 12.41 -8.09 9.79
CA THR A 52 11.34 -7.95 8.81
C THR A 52 11.27 -6.47 8.39
N MET A 53 11.46 -6.19 7.10
CA MET A 53 11.34 -4.83 6.56
C MET A 53 9.93 -4.61 5.99
N PRO A 54 9.13 -3.69 6.55
CA PRO A 54 7.85 -3.35 5.98
C PRO A 54 8.00 -2.54 4.70
N ILE A 55 7.34 -2.99 3.63
CA ILE A 55 7.23 -2.30 2.34
C ILE A 55 5.77 -1.89 2.15
N ASP A 56 5.33 -0.91 2.92
CA ASP A 56 3.91 -0.61 3.13
C ASP A 56 3.59 0.89 3.00
N GLY A 57 4.50 1.67 2.42
CA GLY A 57 4.34 3.12 2.28
C GLY A 57 4.18 3.88 3.60
N GLY A 58 4.59 3.30 4.73
CA GLY A 58 4.59 3.91 6.06
C GLY A 58 3.39 3.54 6.94
N VAL A 59 2.54 2.60 6.52
CA VAL A 59 1.32 2.20 7.27
C VAL A 59 1.64 1.82 8.71
N LEU A 60 2.67 0.99 8.93
CA LEU A 60 3.06 0.54 10.27
C LEU A 60 3.72 1.64 11.12
N ALA A 61 4.21 2.73 10.50
CA ALA A 61 4.79 3.86 11.22
C ALA A 61 3.73 4.81 11.79
N GLY A 62 2.50 4.76 11.27
CA GLY A 62 1.38 5.60 11.69
C GLY A 62 0.50 5.96 10.51
N ARG A 63 -0.81 5.74 10.64
CA ARG A 63 -1.77 6.05 9.58
C ARG A 63 -2.04 7.54 9.56
N ASN A 64 -1.80 8.21 8.42
CA ASN A 64 -2.31 9.55 8.16
C ASN A 64 -3.82 9.46 7.85
N ALA A 65 -4.63 9.05 8.83
CA ALA A 65 -6.07 9.09 8.66
C ALA A 65 -6.51 10.57 8.65
N PRO A 66 -7.14 11.09 7.58
CA PRO A 66 -7.96 12.29 7.73
C PRO A 66 -9.01 12.01 8.83
N PRO A 67 -9.48 13.03 9.58
CA PRO A 67 -10.54 12.82 10.57
C PRO A 67 -11.68 12.05 9.89
N ALA A 68 -12.20 11.03 10.55
CA ALA A 68 -13.18 10.12 9.98
C ALA A 68 -14.39 10.89 9.46
N THR A 69 -14.38 11.25 8.18
CA THR A 69 -15.60 11.54 7.44
C THR A 69 -16.27 10.20 7.28
N VAL A 70 -17.36 10.01 8.02
CA VAL A 70 -18.25 8.87 7.91
C VAL A 70 -18.62 8.75 6.43
N ALA A 71 -18.07 7.76 5.75
CA ALA A 71 -18.60 7.37 4.45
C ALA A 71 -19.99 6.81 4.74
N GLU A 72 -21.02 7.45 4.18
CA GLU A 72 -22.38 6.93 4.17
C GLU A 72 -22.35 5.46 3.73
N PRO A 73 -23.12 4.57 4.37
CA PRO A 73 -23.13 3.17 4.00
C PRO A 73 -23.54 3.05 2.53
N VAL A 74 -22.72 2.37 1.73
CA VAL A 74 -23.11 1.97 0.38
C VAL A 74 -24.38 1.14 0.55
N ALA A 75 -25.51 1.69 0.11
CA ALA A 75 -26.81 1.08 0.23
C ALA A 75 -26.79 -0.34 -0.39
N ALA A 76 -27.44 -1.25 0.33
CA ALA A 76 -27.56 -2.67 -0.01
C ALA A 76 -28.21 -2.92 -1.37
#